data_AF-A0A4Q1SHA8-F1
#
_entry.id   AF-A0A4Q1SHA8-F1
#
_cell.length_a   1.000
_cell.length_b   1.000
_cell.length_c   1.000
_cell.angle_alpha   90.00
_cell.angle_beta   90.00
_cell.angle_gamma   90.00
#
_symmetry.space_group_name_H-M   'P 1'
#
loop_
_entity.id
_entity.type
_entity.pdbx_description
1 polymer ?
#
loop_
_entity_poly.entity_id
_entity_poly.type
_entity_poly.pdbx_seq_one_letter_code
_entity_poly.pdbx_strand_id
1 'polypeptide(L)' 'MSQFEKLYHKVLTDAHFRKELVEDPHRALKSLDIEPTPEILDAIKQIEIAVEKLGIDLEGRPLGSAQLT' A
#
# COMPACT_ATOMS: atom_id res chain seq x y z
N MET A 1 2.11 21.13 -0.97
CA MET A 1 1.88 19.70 -0.74
C MET A 1 3.21 18.96 -0.77
N SER A 2 3.53 18.26 0.30
CA SER A 2 4.67 17.36 0.40
C SER A 2 4.48 16.10 -0.45
N GLN A 3 5.56 15.39 -0.77
CA GLN A 3 5.49 14.09 -1.46
C GLN A 3 4.67 13.06 -0.67
N PHE A 4 4.76 13.09 0.67
CA PHE A 4 3.97 12.23 1.55
C PHE A 4 2.47 12.51 1.45
N GLU A 5 2.04 13.78 1.43
CA GLU A 5 0.63 14.13 1.26
C GLU A 5 0.08 13.68 -0.09
N LYS A 6 0.89 13.78 -1.17
CA LYS A 6 0.50 13.29 -2.50
C LYS A 6 0.34 11.77 -2.50
N LEU A 7 1.30 11.05 -1.92
CA LEU A 7 1.24 9.60 -1.76
C LEU A 7 0.01 9.18 -0.96
N TYR A 8 -0.19 9.78 0.22
CA TYR A 8 -1.31 9.49 1.09
C TYR A 8 -2.66 9.75 0.41
N HIS A 9 -2.81 10.91 -0.24
CA HIS A 9 -4.02 11.24 -0.98
C HIS A 9 -4.28 10.23 -2.12
N LYS A 10 -3.24 9.84 -2.87
CA LYS A 10 -3.35 8.86 -3.95
C LYS A 10 -3.77 7.50 -3.42
N VAL A 11 -3.15 7.01 -2.34
CA VAL A 11 -3.50 5.74 -1.69
C VAL A 11 -4.95 5.72 -1.20
N LEU A 12 -5.46 6.84 -0.67
CA LEU A 12 -6.84 6.91 -0.18
C LEU A 12 -7.89 6.97 -1.30
N THR A 13 -7.57 7.64 -2.41
CA THR A 13 -8.54 7.92 -3.48
C THR A 13 -8.48 6.95 -4.65
N ASP A 14 -7.41 6.15 -4.75
CA ASP A 14 -7.13 5.30 -5.91
C ASP A 14 -6.82 3.86 -5.46
N ALA A 15 -7.85 3.01 -5.49
CA ALA A 15 -7.74 1.60 -5.11
C ALA A 15 -6.78 0.82 -6.01
N HIS A 16 -6.69 1.18 -7.30
CA HIS A 16 -5.75 0.56 -8.24
C HIS A 16 -4.32 0.93 -7.87
N PHE A 17 -4.05 2.22 -7.60
CA PHE A 17 -2.74 2.68 -7.14
C PHE A 17 -2.31 1.98 -5.85
N ARG A 18 -3.23 1.82 -4.90
CA ARG A 18 -2.93 1.13 -3.64
C ARG A 18 -2.53 -0.33 -3.85
N LYS A 19 -3.17 -1.03 -4.79
CA LYS A 19 -2.76 -2.39 -5.17
C LYS A 19 -1.39 -2.39 -5.85
N GLU A 20 -1.18 -1.47 -6.79
CA GLU A 20 0.11 -1.31 -7.49
C GLU A 20 1.25 -0.95 -6.51
N LEU A 21 0.97 -0.15 -5.47
CA LEU A 21 1.95 0.23 -4.45
C LEU A 21 2.44 -0.98 -3.65
N VAL A 22 1.62 -2.01 -3.49
CA VAL A 22 1.98 -3.24 -2.80
C VAL A 22 2.64 -4.24 -3.76
N GLU A 23 2.10 -4.42 -4.96
CA GLU A 23 2.63 -5.36 -5.96
C GLU A 23 3.95 -4.90 -6.60
N ASP A 24 4.08 -3.60 -6.92
CA ASP A 24 5.26 -2.98 -7.53
C ASP A 24 5.46 -1.55 -7.00
N PRO A 25 5.99 -1.41 -5.76
CA PRO A 25 6.19 -0.11 -5.13
C PRO A 25 7.12 0.81 -5.93
N HIS A 26 8.09 0.27 -6.68
CA HIS A 26 9.00 1.08 -7.48
C HIS A 26 8.26 1.81 -8.59
N ARG A 27 7.42 1.09 -9.33
CA ARG A 27 6.61 1.66 -10.40
C ARG A 27 5.58 2.65 -9.85
N ALA A 28 4.89 2.29 -8.77
CA ALA A 28 3.89 3.15 -8.13
C ALA A 28 4.50 4.47 -7.66
N LEU A 29 5.61 4.44 -6.92
CA LEU A 29 6.28 5.65 -6.42
C LEU A 29 6.81 6.53 -7.55
N LYS A 30 7.37 5.90 -8.60
CA LYS A 30 7.86 6.62 -9.78
C LYS A 30 6.74 7.37 -10.52
N SER A 31 5.51 6.85 -10.52
CA SER A 31 4.34 7.54 -11.11
C SER A 31 3.98 8.85 -10.40
N LEU A 32 4.44 9.02 -9.16
CA LEU A 32 4.24 10.22 -8.34
C LEU A 32 5.48 11.13 -8.27
N ASP A 33 6.52 10.84 -9.05
CA ASP A 33 7.82 11.53 -8.97
C ASP A 33 8.40 11.43 -7.54
N ILE A 34 8.24 10.26 -6.93
CA ILE A 34 8.82 9.90 -5.63
C ILE A 34 9.93 8.89 -5.90
N GLU A 35 11.13 9.18 -5.40
CA GLU A 35 12.26 8.27 -5.51
C GLU A 35 12.05 7.08 -4.55
N PRO A 36 12.09 5.84 -5.05
CA PRO A 36 11.95 4.65 -4.23
C PRO A 36 13.26 4.41 -3.46
N THR A 37 13.42 5.07 -2.31
CA THR A 37 14.57 4.80 -1.43
C THR A 37 14.35 3.51 -0.63
N PRO A 38 15.42 2.84 -0.17
CA PRO A 38 15.31 1.63 0.65
C PRO A 38 14.43 1.82 1.89
N GLU A 39 14.49 2.98 2.53
CA GLU A 39 13.69 3.30 3.72
C GLU A 39 12.18 3.36 3.41
N ILE A 40 11.82 3.96 2.27
CA ILE A 40 10.41 4.05 1.84
C ILE A 40 9.87 2.67 1.46
N LEU A 41 10.69 1.87 0.77
CA LEU A 41 10.32 0.52 0.37
C LEU A 41 10.12 -0.40 1.58
N ASP A 42 10.98 -0.30 2.60
CA ASP A 42 10.81 -1.06 3.85
C ASP A 42 9.52 -0.67 4.57
N ALA A 43 9.22 0.64 4.65
CA ALA A 43 8.00 1.13 5.25
C ALA A 43 6.73 0.60 4.54
N ILE A 44 6.70 0.57 3.21
CA ILE A 44 5.58 0.01 2.43
C ILE A 44 5.42 -1.48 2.71
N LYS A 45 6.53 -2.23 2.75
CA LYS A 45 6.52 -3.66 3.04
C LYS A 45 5.98 -3.97 4.45
N GLN A 46 6.27 -3.12 5.43
CA GLN A 46 5.72 -3.28 6.77
C GLN A 46 4.21 -3.06 6.81
N ILE A 47 3.68 -2.15 5.99
CA ILE A 47 2.24 -1.92 5.86
C ILE A 47 1.55 -3.15 5.28
N GLU A 48 2.10 -3.75 4.22
CA GLU A 48 1.59 -5.00 3.62
C GLU A 48 1.48 -6.12 4.67
N ILE A 49 2.55 -6.36 5.43
CA ILE A 49 2.58 -7.38 6.49
C ILE A 49 1.55 -7.09 7.59
N ALA A 50 1.38 -5.81 7.96
CA ALA A 50 0.41 -5.41 8.97
C ALA A 50 -1.04 -5.65 8.50
N VAL A 51 -1.35 -5.32 7.25
CA VAL A 51 -2.66 -5.53 6.62
C VAL A 51 -3.00 -7.03 6.56
N GLU A 52 -2.05 -7.87 6.13
CA GLU A 52 -2.20 -9.32 6.10
C GLU A 52 -2.46 -9.90 7.51
N LYS A 53 -1.68 -9.49 8.52
CA LYS A 53 -1.84 -9.95 9.91
C LYS A 53 -3.15 -9.53 10.55
N LEU A 54 -3.70 -8.38 10.15
CA LEU A 54 -5.00 -7.89 10.62
C LEU A 54 -6.17 -8.62 9.95
N GLY A 55 -5.92 -9.49 8.97
CA GLY A 55 -6.97 -10.20 8.25
C GLY A 55 -7.89 -9.25 7.49
N ILE A 56 -7.35 -8.13 7.01
CA ILE A 56 -8.07 -7.12 6.23
C ILE A 56 -7.39 -6.92 4.89
N ASP A 57 -8.15 -6.57 3.87
CA ASP A 57 -7.61 -6.20 2.57
C ASP A 57 -7.13 -4.74 2.59
N LEU A 58 -6.49 -4.32 1.50
CA LEU A 58 -6.02 -2.95 1.35
C LEU A 58 -7.17 -1.92 1.33
N GLU A 59 -8.42 -2.34 1.19
CA GLU A 59 -9.61 -1.50 1.26
C GLU A 59 -10.22 -1.47 2.68
N GLY A 60 -9.56 -2.08 3.66
CA GLY A 60 -10.00 -2.16 5.06
C GLY A 60 -11.17 -3.11 5.28
N ARG A 61 -11.47 -3.98 4.31
CA ARG A 61 -12.51 -4.99 4.43
C ARG A 61 -11.90 -6.25 5.03
N PRO A 62 -12.65 -7.03 5.81
CA PRO A 62 -12.16 -8.32 6.25
C PRO A 62 -11.76 -9.15 5.03
N LEU A 63 -10.54 -9.69 5.02
CA LEU A 63 -10.20 -10.86 4.22
C LEU A 63 -11.10 -11.95 4.78
N GLY A 64 -12.25 -12.14 4.13
CA GLY A 64 -13.34 -12.97 4.61
C GLY A 64 -12.77 -14.23 5.22
N SER A 65 -13.13 -14.48 6.49
CA SER A 65 -12.71 -15.65 7.26
C SER A 65 -12.66 -16.86 6.34
N ALA A 66 -11.46 -17.28 5.95
CA ALA A 66 -11.25 -18.63 5.46
C ALA A 66 -11.74 -19.49 6.62
N GLN A 67 -12.94 -20.03 6.44
CA GLN A 67 -13.63 -20.89 7.36
C GLN A 67 -12.65 -22.03 7.64
N LEU A 68 -12.08 -22.05 8.85
CA LEU A 68 -11.40 -23.22 9.39
C LEU A 68 -12.51 -24.27 9.59
N THR A 69 -12.79 -25.04 8.54
CA THR A 69 -13.53 -26.31 8.63
C THR A 69 -12.55 -27.46 8.64
#